data_AF-A0A2E6LEU5-F1
#
_entry.id   AF-A0A2E6LEU5-F1
#
_cell.length_a   1.000
_cell.length_b   1.000
_cell.length_c   1.000
_cell.angle_alpha   90.00
_cell.angle_beta   90.00
_cell.angle_gamma   90.00
#
_symmetry.space_group_name_H-M   'P 1'
#
loop_
_entity.id
_entity.type
_entity.pdbx_description
1 polymer ?
#
loop_
_entity_poly.entity_id
_entity_poly.type
_entity_poly.pdbx_seq_one_letter_code
_entity_poly.pdbx_strand_id
1 'polypeptide(L)'
;MNNFSSVFTKLREERGLSIKQVASFTGTSTKDVKKWEQGTSLPTDTKVIAALEGILGKEISQTLEDNSFNILKNSEKVIEDSLFKIDKEKDVNLKSGIFNRFKSEKEKKQRKATSEINVFDIYEDKEIVNDENKVDYEVLYENALEEKPYIGDPKQLTFYFSRNIKTFLSVTVLLYVAIKAFQMFINSFNLFLENLL
;
A
#
# COMPACT_ATOMS: atom_id res chain seq x y z
N MET A 1 1.04 37.35 12.22
CA MET A 1 1.32 36.83 10.87
C MET A 1 0.83 35.40 10.84
N ASN A 2 -0.18 35.10 10.02
CA ASN A 2 -0.78 33.76 9.96
C ASN A 2 0.12 32.86 9.12
N ASN A 3 0.81 31.91 9.75
CA ASN A 3 1.63 30.95 9.06
C ASN A 3 0.72 29.86 8.48
N PHE A 4 0.95 29.44 7.23
CA PHE A 4 0.22 28.35 6.58
C PHE A 4 0.12 27.11 7.47
N SER A 5 1.22 26.74 8.14
CA SER A 5 1.27 25.60 9.07
C SER A 5 0.26 25.72 10.23
N SER A 6 0.11 26.92 10.82
CA SER A 6 -0.81 27.11 11.95
C SER A 6 -2.27 27.09 11.51
N VAL A 7 -2.57 27.67 10.34
CA VAL A 7 -3.92 27.67 9.78
C VAL A 7 -4.31 26.27 9.31
N PHE A 8 -3.40 25.56 8.65
CA PHE A 8 -3.57 24.17 8.25
C PHE A 8 -3.84 23.26 9.44
N THR A 9 -3.06 23.38 10.53
CA THR A 9 -3.24 22.55 11.73
C THR A 9 -4.59 22.81 12.38
N LYS A 10 -4.96 24.08 12.55
CA LYS A 10 -6.26 24.49 13.11
C LYS A 10 -7.42 23.91 12.29
N LEU A 11 -7.43 24.12 10.98
CA LEU A 11 -8.51 23.67 10.09
C LEU A 11 -8.61 22.15 9.98
N ARG A 12 -7.47 21.45 10.08
CA ARG A 12 -7.44 19.99 10.10
C ARG A 12 -8.07 19.46 11.40
N GLU A 13 -7.72 20.05 12.54
CA GLU A 13 -8.23 19.66 13.86
C GLU A 13 -9.72 19.98 14.01
N GLU A 14 -10.17 21.15 13.58
CA GLU A 14 -11.60 21.53 13.58
C GLU A 14 -12.47 20.56 12.78
N ARG A 15 -11.93 20.00 11.69
CA ARG A 15 -12.63 19.00 10.87
C ARG A 15 -12.38 17.56 11.31
N GLY A 16 -11.62 17.33 12.39
CA GLY A 16 -11.32 15.99 12.88
C GLY A 16 -10.55 15.11 11.89
N LEU A 17 -9.82 15.70 10.94
CA LEU A 17 -9.16 14.97 9.87
C LEU A 17 -7.80 14.44 10.31
N SER A 18 -7.55 13.16 10.12
CA SER A 18 -6.21 12.60 10.32
C SER A 18 -5.27 12.97 9.16
N ILE A 19 -3.97 13.04 9.45
CA ILE A 19 -2.91 13.23 8.43
C ILE A 19 -3.01 12.18 7.30
N LYS A 20 -3.45 10.96 7.62
CA LYS A 20 -3.66 9.89 6.63
C LYS A 20 -4.85 10.17 5.71
N GLN A 21 -5.94 10.69 6.25
CA GLN A 21 -7.11 11.08 5.45
C GLN A 21 -6.78 12.27 4.54
N VAL A 22 -6.09 13.29 5.06
CA VAL A 22 -5.64 14.42 4.23
C VAL A 22 -4.77 13.92 3.08
N ALA A 23 -3.77 13.07 3.36
CA ALA A 23 -2.94 12.44 2.34
C ALA A 23 -3.73 11.64 1.29
N SER A 24 -4.77 10.91 1.73
CA SER A 24 -5.64 10.15 0.84
C SER A 24 -6.47 11.04 -0.08
N PHE A 25 -6.98 12.17 0.43
CA PHE A 25 -7.81 13.08 -0.36
C PHE A 25 -7.01 13.98 -1.29
N THR A 26 -5.78 14.35 -0.91
CA THR A 26 -4.90 15.18 -1.75
C THR A 26 -4.03 14.37 -2.71
N GLY A 27 -3.99 13.04 -2.56
CA GLY A 27 -3.11 12.16 -3.34
C GLY A 27 -1.62 12.32 -3.00
N THR A 28 -1.28 12.95 -1.87
CA THR A 28 0.11 13.20 -1.45
C THR A 28 0.58 12.22 -0.38
N SER A 29 1.90 12.13 -0.18
CA SER A 29 2.45 11.28 0.88
C SER A 29 2.13 11.83 2.27
N THR A 30 1.89 10.94 3.24
CA THR A 30 1.74 11.31 4.66
C THR A 30 2.97 12.05 5.21
N LYS A 31 4.15 11.86 4.60
CA LYS A 31 5.37 12.58 4.97
C LYS A 31 5.28 14.06 4.59
N ASP A 32 4.72 14.36 3.42
CA ASP A 32 4.65 15.74 2.94
C ASP A 32 3.55 16.52 3.68
N VAL A 33 2.43 15.87 4.01
CA VAL A 33 1.41 16.45 4.89
C VAL A 33 1.98 16.78 6.29
N LYS A 34 2.84 15.92 6.85
CA LYS A 34 3.53 16.24 8.12
C LYS A 34 4.48 17.43 7.99
N LYS A 35 5.15 17.58 6.86
CA LYS A 35 6.04 18.73 6.62
C LYS A 35 5.25 20.03 6.51
N TRP A 36 4.03 19.97 5.97
CA TRP A 36 3.09 21.11 5.93
C TRP A 36 2.67 21.55 7.33
N GLU A 37 2.34 20.60 8.21
CA GLU A 37 2.07 20.90 9.63
C GLU A 37 3.28 21.51 10.33
N GLN A 38 4.47 21.03 10.03
CA GLN A 38 5.71 21.53 10.61
C GLN A 38 6.19 22.85 9.98
N GLY A 39 5.54 23.34 8.93
CA GLY A 39 5.94 24.54 8.18
C GLY A 39 7.28 24.38 7.45
N THR A 40 7.76 23.15 7.24
CA THR A 40 9.04 22.87 6.56
C THR A 40 8.89 22.77 5.04
N SER A 41 7.67 22.64 4.53
CA SER A 41 7.38 22.70 3.09
C SER A 41 5.96 23.24 2.86
N LEU A 42 5.71 23.70 1.64
CA LEU A 42 4.41 24.15 1.16
C LEU A 42 3.93 23.22 0.04
N PRO A 43 2.61 23.06 -0.16
CA PRO A 43 2.08 22.33 -1.32
C PRO A 43 2.40 23.12 -2.60
N THR A 44 3.06 22.46 -3.57
CA THR A 44 3.49 23.08 -4.84
C THR A 44 2.59 22.74 -6.02
N ASP A 45 1.86 21.63 -5.95
CA ASP A 45 1.00 21.17 -7.05
C ASP A 45 -0.37 21.83 -6.96
N THR A 46 -0.85 22.38 -8.07
CA THR A 46 -2.15 23.05 -8.17
C THR A 46 -3.30 22.09 -7.87
N LYS A 47 -3.16 20.81 -8.22
CA LYS A 47 -4.15 19.78 -7.88
C LYS A 47 -4.25 19.55 -6.38
N VAL A 48 -3.11 19.58 -5.70
CA VAL A 48 -3.01 19.41 -4.25
C VAL A 48 -3.62 20.61 -3.53
N ILE A 49 -3.36 21.83 -4.02
CA ILE A 49 -3.94 23.05 -3.46
C ILE A 49 -5.48 23.05 -3.65
N ALA A 50 -5.98 22.67 -4.82
CA ALA A 50 -7.42 22.57 -5.07
C ALA A 50 -8.09 21.49 -4.20
N ALA A 51 -7.44 20.33 -4.01
CA ALA A 51 -7.93 19.30 -3.12
C ALA A 51 -7.93 19.76 -1.65
N LEU A 52 -6.87 20.45 -1.21
CA LEU A 52 -6.80 21.06 0.11
C LEU A 52 -7.90 22.12 0.30
N GLU A 53 -8.20 22.93 -0.69
CA GLU A 53 -9.33 23.87 -0.65
C GLU A 53 -10.69 23.15 -0.53
N GLY A 54 -10.87 22.03 -1.23
CA GLY A 54 -12.09 21.22 -1.14
C GLY A 54 -12.30 20.60 0.25
N ILE A 55 -11.23 20.15 0.89
CA ILE A 55 -11.30 19.50 2.21
C ILE A 55 -11.28 20.51 3.35
N LEU A 56 -10.45 21.55 3.23
CA LEU A 56 -10.10 22.47 4.31
C LEU A 56 -10.61 23.91 4.09
N GLY A 57 -11.18 24.22 2.93
CA GLY A 57 -11.76 25.52 2.61
C GLY A 57 -10.76 26.54 2.04
N LYS A 58 -11.30 27.64 1.53
CA LYS A 58 -10.57 28.73 0.83
C LYS A 58 -9.57 29.48 1.71
N GLU A 59 -9.69 29.34 3.02
CA GLU A 59 -8.79 29.96 4.00
C GLU A 59 -7.35 29.43 3.84
N ILE A 60 -7.19 28.20 3.36
CA ILE A 60 -5.87 27.63 3.10
C ILE A 60 -5.24 28.27 1.86
N SER A 61 -5.96 28.36 0.74
CA SER A 61 -5.43 28.99 -0.48
C SER A 61 -5.08 30.47 -0.27
N GLN A 62 -5.86 31.20 0.53
CA GLN A 62 -5.55 32.59 0.91
C GLN A 62 -4.19 32.73 1.64
N THR A 63 -3.84 31.78 2.51
CA THR A 63 -2.52 31.80 3.19
C THR A 63 -1.34 31.44 2.28
N LEU A 64 -1.60 30.81 1.13
CA LEU A 64 -0.59 30.59 0.09
C LEU A 64 -0.45 31.79 -0.85
N GLU A 65 -1.55 32.48 -1.15
CA GLU A 65 -1.56 33.65 -2.03
C GLU A 65 -0.70 34.81 -1.47
N ASP A 66 -0.70 35.01 -0.15
CA ASP A 66 0.14 36.00 0.54
C ASP A 66 1.65 35.72 0.43
N ASN A 67 2.08 34.52 0.00
CA ASN A 67 3.49 34.15 -0.20
C ASN A 67 3.95 34.11 -1.68
N SER A 68 3.21 34.82 -2.55
CA SER A 68 3.49 35.09 -3.96
C SER A 68 3.38 33.90 -4.91
N PHE A 69 2.38 33.91 -5.79
CA PHE A 69 2.53 33.76 -7.25
C PHE A 69 1.20 34.14 -7.94
N ASN A 70 1.24 35.21 -8.74
CA ASN A 70 0.20 35.54 -9.71
C ASN A 70 0.03 34.37 -10.70
N ILE A 71 -0.97 33.51 -10.50
CA ILE A 71 -1.40 32.55 -11.53
C ILE A 71 -2.82 32.91 -11.94
N LEU A 72 -2.88 33.82 -12.91
CA LEU A 72 -3.81 33.82 -14.05
C LEU A 72 -5.25 33.36 -13.76
N LYS A 73 -6.14 34.37 -13.64
CA LYS A 73 -7.60 34.31 -13.77
C LYS A 73 -8.13 33.76 -15.13
N ASN A 74 -7.38 32.94 -15.86
CA ASN A 74 -7.73 32.50 -17.21
C ASN A 74 -7.73 30.97 -17.44
N SER A 75 -7.52 30.13 -16.41
CA SER A 75 -7.37 28.68 -16.59
C SER A 75 -8.68 27.88 -16.57
N GLU A 76 -9.78 28.43 -16.05
CA GLU A 76 -11.02 27.67 -15.85
C GLU A 76 -11.66 27.20 -17.17
N LYS A 77 -11.54 27.99 -18.25
CA LYS A 77 -12.02 27.61 -19.59
C LYS A 77 -11.12 26.65 -20.38
N VAL A 78 -9.83 26.51 -20.01
CA VAL A 78 -8.86 25.73 -20.81
C VAL A 78 -8.75 24.28 -20.31
N ILE A 79 -9.13 24.02 -19.05
CA ILE A 79 -9.03 22.69 -18.44
C ILE A 79 -10.11 21.74 -18.99
N GLU A 80 -11.33 22.23 -19.23
CA GLU A 80 -12.43 21.42 -19.76
C GLU A 80 -12.11 20.87 -21.16
N ASP A 81 -11.57 21.70 -22.05
CA ASP A 81 -11.24 21.30 -23.43
C ASP A 81 -9.98 20.42 -23.55
N SER A 82 -9.10 20.47 -22.55
CA SER A 82 -7.85 19.70 -22.54
C SER A 82 -7.97 18.34 -21.84
N LEU A 83 -9.01 18.13 -21.02
CA LEU A 83 -9.25 16.85 -20.31
C LEU A 83 -9.71 15.73 -21.24
N PHE A 84 -10.26 16.06 -22.42
CA PHE A 84 -10.80 15.09 -23.38
C PHE A 84 -9.95 14.92 -24.65
N LYS A 85 -8.81 15.61 -24.76
CA LYS A 85 -7.87 15.42 -25.89
C LYS A 85 -6.75 14.47 -25.49
N ILE A 86 -6.82 13.26 -26.03
CA ILE A 86 -5.73 12.29 -25.97
C ILE A 86 -4.67 12.69 -27.00
N ASP A 87 -3.51 13.16 -26.53
CA ASP A 87 -2.32 13.33 -27.37
C ASP A 87 -1.80 11.95 -27.80
N LYS A 88 -2.18 11.52 -29.01
CA LYS A 88 -1.81 10.19 -29.56
C LYS A 88 -0.34 10.07 -29.99
N GLU A 89 0.43 11.16 -29.96
CA GLU A 89 1.80 11.22 -30.54
C GLU A 89 2.92 11.48 -29.52
N LYS A 90 2.64 11.37 -28.21
CA LYS A 90 3.69 11.56 -27.21
C LYS A 90 4.47 10.26 -27.01
N ASP A 91 5.45 10.03 -27.87
CA ASP A 91 6.43 8.95 -27.72
C ASP A 91 7.24 9.16 -26.43
N VAL A 92 6.82 8.45 -25.37
CA VAL A 92 7.50 8.44 -24.09
C VAL A 92 8.79 7.63 -24.25
N ASN A 93 9.92 8.31 -24.46
CA ASN A 93 11.25 7.71 -24.47
C ASN A 93 11.62 7.18 -23.07
N LEU A 94 11.19 5.95 -22.77
CA LEU A 94 11.63 5.20 -21.59
C LEU A 94 13.07 4.74 -21.84
N LYS A 95 14.06 5.42 -21.25
CA LYS A 95 15.45 4.93 -21.23
C LYS A 95 15.50 3.54 -20.60
N SER A 96 15.62 2.51 -21.43
CA SER A 96 15.73 1.12 -21.02
C SER A 96 17.14 0.81 -20.51
N GLY A 97 17.40 1.09 -19.24
CA GLY A 97 18.60 0.59 -18.55
C GLY A 97 18.57 -0.93 -18.44
N ILE A 98 19.74 -1.58 -18.57
CA ILE A 98 19.93 -3.05 -18.58
C ILE A 98 19.31 -3.73 -17.34
N PHE A 99 19.12 -3.00 -16.24
CA PHE A 99 18.49 -3.48 -15.01
C PHE A 99 16.95 -3.54 -15.03
N ASN A 100 16.27 -2.96 -16.03
CA ASN A 100 14.81 -3.03 -16.14
C ASN A 100 14.29 -4.35 -16.72
N ARG A 101 15.14 -5.15 -17.39
CA ARG A 101 14.74 -6.48 -17.87
C ARG A 101 14.48 -7.46 -16.71
N PHE A 102 15.31 -7.40 -15.66
CA PHE A 102 15.23 -8.34 -14.53
C PHE A 102 14.14 -8.00 -13.49
N LYS A 103 13.54 -6.81 -13.55
CA LYS A 103 12.40 -6.45 -12.69
C LYS A 103 11.04 -6.75 -13.32
N SER A 104 10.99 -7.02 -14.63
CA SER A 104 9.71 -7.23 -15.34
C SER A 104 9.13 -8.65 -15.18
N GLU A 105 9.94 -9.65 -14.85
CA GLU A 105 9.45 -11.03 -14.70
C GLU A 105 8.88 -11.37 -13.31
N LYS A 106 8.99 -10.45 -12.32
CA LYS A 106 8.60 -10.74 -10.92
C LYS A 106 7.42 -9.95 -10.36
N GLU A 107 6.70 -9.17 -11.16
CA GLU A 107 5.45 -8.52 -10.77
C GLU A 107 4.44 -8.69 -11.91
N LYS A 108 3.26 -9.32 -11.76
CA LYS A 108 2.29 -9.22 -10.66
C LYS A 108 1.58 -10.56 -10.46
N LYS A 109 2.01 -11.39 -9.49
CA LYS A 109 1.05 -12.24 -8.79
C LYS A 109 0.26 -11.32 -7.87
N GLN A 110 -0.93 -10.91 -8.31
CA GLN A 110 -1.90 -10.24 -7.48
C GLN A 110 -2.05 -11.05 -6.20
N ARG A 111 -1.68 -10.48 -5.06
CA ARG A 111 -2.03 -11.04 -3.76
C ARG A 111 -3.54 -10.90 -3.66
N LYS A 112 -4.29 -11.98 -3.97
CA LYS A 112 -5.68 -12.09 -3.57
C LYS A 112 -5.68 -12.02 -2.04
N ALA A 113 -6.03 -10.85 -1.51
CA ALA A 113 -6.34 -10.70 -0.10
C ALA A 113 -7.54 -11.62 0.16
N THR A 114 -7.37 -12.57 1.08
CA THR A 114 -8.47 -13.38 1.60
C THR A 114 -9.55 -12.42 2.09
N SER A 115 -10.75 -12.52 1.52
CA SER A 115 -11.89 -11.70 1.94
C SER A 115 -12.34 -12.15 3.33
N GLU A 116 -12.04 -11.35 4.35
CA GLU A 116 -12.91 -11.29 5.52
C GLU A 116 -14.27 -10.78 5.04
N ILE A 117 -15.29 -11.61 5.20
CA ILE A 117 -16.66 -11.30 4.80
C ILE A 117 -17.20 -10.24 5.75
N ASN A 118 -17.17 -8.96 5.35
CA ASN A 118 -17.97 -7.93 5.99
C ASN A 118 -19.38 -7.99 5.36
N VAL A 119 -20.33 -8.55 6.11
CA VAL A 119 -21.73 -8.82 5.71
C VAL A 119 -22.63 -7.57 5.76
N PHE A 120 -22.09 -6.38 6.02
CA PHE A 120 -22.92 -5.17 6.09
C PHE A 120 -22.38 -4.15 5.11
N ASP A 121 -23.05 -4.06 3.96
CA ASP A 121 -23.33 -2.83 3.20
C ASP A 121 -24.02 -3.27 1.89
N ILE A 122 -25.31 -3.61 2.00
CA ILE A 122 -26.19 -3.72 0.84
C ILE A 122 -27.03 -2.44 0.81
N TYR A 123 -27.08 -1.83 -0.38
CA TYR A 123 -27.83 -0.66 -0.82
C TYR A 123 -27.14 0.70 -0.65
N GLU A 124 -26.42 1.12 -1.70
CA GLU A 124 -26.62 2.47 -2.25
C GLU A 124 -26.25 2.49 -3.74
N ASP A 125 -27.12 3.11 -4.53
CA ASP A 125 -27.11 3.22 -5.99
C ASP A 125 -25.70 3.48 -6.55
N LYS A 126 -25.29 2.66 -7.53
CA LYS A 126 -24.22 3.02 -8.45
C LYS A 126 -24.71 2.92 -9.88
N GLU A 127 -24.78 4.11 -10.44
CA GLU A 127 -24.93 4.43 -11.84
C GLU A 127 -24.03 3.58 -12.74
N ILE A 128 -24.55 3.43 -13.96
CA ILE A 128 -24.06 2.67 -15.10
C ILE A 128 -22.58 2.96 -15.36
N VAL A 129 -21.71 1.99 -15.04
CA VAL A 129 -20.35 1.91 -15.59
C VAL A 129 -20.38 0.84 -16.67
N ASN A 130 -20.07 1.26 -17.91
CA ASN A 130 -19.72 0.37 -19.01
C ASN A 130 -18.54 -0.52 -18.59
N ASP A 131 -18.84 -1.77 -18.26
CA ASP A 131 -17.86 -2.77 -17.85
C ASP A 131 -17.63 -3.76 -19.00
N GLU A 132 -16.63 -3.48 -19.82
CA GLU A 132 -16.11 -4.43 -20.82
C GLU A 132 -15.34 -5.60 -20.16
N ASN A 133 -15.27 -5.68 -18.83
CA ASN A 133 -14.82 -6.86 -18.12
C ASN A 133 -15.91 -7.36 -17.18
N LYS A 134 -17.03 -7.83 -17.75
CA LYS A 134 -17.93 -8.76 -17.05
C LYS A 134 -17.08 -9.92 -16.53
N VAL A 135 -16.75 -9.86 -15.24
CA VAL A 135 -16.20 -10.99 -14.52
C VAL A 135 -17.27 -12.06 -14.61
N ASP A 136 -16.97 -13.13 -15.32
CA ASP A 136 -17.89 -14.24 -15.49
C ASP A 136 -18.06 -14.94 -14.13
N TYR A 137 -19.08 -14.50 -13.39
CA TYR A 137 -19.38 -15.01 -12.07
C TYR A 137 -19.76 -16.49 -12.14
N GLU A 138 -20.33 -16.97 -13.25
CA GLU A 138 -20.68 -18.39 -13.44
C GLU A 138 -19.41 -19.24 -13.46
N VAL A 139 -18.37 -18.81 -14.19
CA VAL A 139 -17.06 -19.48 -14.20
C VAL A 139 -16.39 -19.47 -12.82
N LEU A 140 -16.55 -18.41 -12.04
CA LEU A 140 -16.03 -18.34 -10.66
C LEU A 140 -16.77 -19.28 -9.70
N TYR A 141 -18.09 -19.39 -9.84
CA TYR A 141 -18.92 -20.28 -9.02
C TYR A 141 -18.69 -21.76 -9.36
N GLU A 142 -18.56 -22.11 -10.64
CA GLU A 142 -18.24 -23.48 -11.08
C GLU A 142 -16.88 -23.93 -10.53
N ASN A 143 -15.86 -23.08 -10.61
CA ASN A 143 -14.54 -23.38 -10.04
C ASN A 143 -14.57 -23.56 -8.51
N ALA A 144 -15.41 -22.79 -7.79
CA ALA A 144 -15.54 -22.90 -6.34
C ALA A 144 -16.27 -24.20 -5.89
N LEU A 145 -17.19 -24.71 -6.71
CA LEU A 145 -17.86 -25.99 -6.47
C LEU A 145 -16.96 -27.19 -6.76
N GLU A 146 -15.96 -27.03 -7.65
CA GLU A 146 -14.97 -28.06 -7.99
C GLU A 146 -13.73 -28.08 -7.09
N GLU A 147 -13.57 -27.10 -6.17
CA GLU A 147 -12.46 -27.08 -5.20
C GLU A 147 -12.57 -28.24 -4.21
N LYS A 148 -11.93 -29.37 -4.55
CA LYS A 148 -11.76 -30.49 -3.63
C LYS A 148 -10.88 -30.06 -2.45
N PRO A 149 -11.17 -30.55 -1.23
CA PRO A 149 -10.33 -30.26 -0.07
C PRO A 149 -8.88 -30.65 -0.37
N TYR A 150 -7.94 -29.75 -0.09
CA TYR A 150 -6.52 -29.86 -0.43
C TYR A 150 -5.75 -31.01 0.26
N ILE A 151 -6.45 -31.99 0.83
CA ILE A 151 -5.92 -33.13 1.60
C ILE A 151 -5.05 -34.08 0.76
N GLY A 152 -5.11 -34.01 -0.58
CA GLY A 152 -4.34 -34.90 -1.48
C GLY A 152 -3.43 -34.21 -2.49
N ASP A 153 -3.23 -32.88 -2.43
CA ASP A 153 -2.42 -32.17 -3.43
C ASP A 153 -0.92 -32.28 -3.08
N PRO A 154 -0.06 -32.89 -3.94
CA PRO A 154 1.38 -32.96 -3.71
C PRO A 154 2.06 -31.57 -3.62
N LYS A 155 1.43 -30.51 -4.15
CA LYS A 155 1.95 -29.14 -4.05
C LYS A 155 1.72 -28.52 -2.68
N GLN A 156 0.89 -29.15 -1.83
CA GLN A 156 0.54 -28.65 -0.52
C GLN A 156 1.75 -28.63 0.44
N LEU A 157 2.59 -29.67 0.39
CA LEU A 157 3.78 -29.77 1.23
C LEU A 157 4.73 -28.61 0.94
N THR A 158 5.04 -28.38 -0.34
CA THR A 158 5.90 -27.27 -0.79
C THR A 158 5.30 -25.90 -0.43
N PHE A 159 3.98 -25.74 -0.50
CA PHE A 159 3.31 -24.52 -0.07
C PHE A 159 3.49 -24.27 1.45
N TYR A 160 3.28 -25.28 2.28
CA TYR A 160 3.49 -25.14 3.73
C TYR A 160 4.96 -24.89 4.10
N PHE A 161 5.89 -25.58 3.45
CA PHE A 161 7.32 -25.36 3.64
C PHE A 161 7.73 -23.95 3.21
N SER A 162 7.26 -23.47 2.05
CA SER A 162 7.61 -22.11 1.58
C SER A 162 7.02 -21.02 2.46
N ARG A 163 5.80 -21.20 3.00
CA ARG A 163 5.16 -20.22 3.90
C ARG A 163 5.84 -20.15 5.27
N ASN A 164 6.36 -21.27 5.77
CA ASN A 164 6.93 -21.38 7.11
C ASN A 164 8.46 -21.60 7.11
N ILE A 165 9.15 -21.32 5.99
CA ILE A 165 10.57 -21.66 5.82
C ILE A 165 11.48 -21.02 6.89
N LYS A 166 11.14 -19.81 7.35
CA LYS A 166 11.88 -19.10 8.39
C LYS A 166 11.76 -19.81 9.75
N THR A 167 10.54 -20.23 10.09
CA THR A 167 10.28 -21.00 11.31
C THR A 167 10.98 -22.36 11.24
N PHE A 168 10.91 -23.03 10.08
CA PHE A 168 11.60 -24.30 9.86
C PHE A 168 13.11 -24.19 10.07
N LEU A 169 13.76 -23.18 9.49
CA LEU A 169 15.19 -22.91 9.69
C LEU A 169 15.51 -22.63 11.17
N SER A 170 14.72 -21.80 11.84
CA SER A 170 14.92 -21.48 13.25
C SER A 170 14.80 -22.72 14.15
N VAL A 171 13.77 -23.55 13.95
CA VAL A 171 13.58 -24.81 14.67
C VAL A 171 14.72 -25.79 14.38
N THR A 172 15.20 -25.85 13.14
CA THR A 172 16.32 -26.73 12.75
C THR A 172 17.61 -26.35 13.48
N VAL A 173 17.91 -25.04 13.58
CA VAL A 173 19.07 -24.56 14.35
C VAL A 173 18.92 -24.88 15.83
N LEU A 174 17.74 -24.66 16.41
CA LEU A 174 17.46 -24.96 17.81
C LEU A 174 17.59 -26.47 18.08
N LEU A 175 17.08 -27.31 17.19
CA LEU A 175 17.23 -28.76 17.25
C LEU A 175 18.70 -29.19 17.21
N TYR A 176 19.51 -28.59 16.34
CA TYR A 176 20.95 -28.85 16.30
C TYR A 176 21.64 -28.53 17.63
N VAL A 177 21.34 -27.37 18.22
CA VAL A 177 21.87 -26.98 19.53
C VAL A 177 21.41 -27.96 20.63
N ALA A 178 20.13 -28.35 20.63
CA ALA A 178 19.58 -29.31 21.58
C ALA A 178 20.28 -30.68 21.49
N ILE A 179 20.53 -31.18 20.27
CA ILE A 179 21.26 -32.44 20.04
C ILE A 179 22.67 -32.32 20.60
N LYS A 180 23.38 -31.21 20.37
CA LYS A 180 24.74 -31.02 20.89
C LYS A 180 24.77 -30.93 22.42
N ALA A 181 23.84 -30.21 23.02
CA ALA A 181 23.70 -30.16 24.47
C ALA A 181 23.42 -31.54 25.06
N PHE A 182 22.52 -32.32 24.43
CA PHE A 182 22.21 -33.67 24.88
C PHE A 182 23.40 -34.63 24.73
N GLN A 183 24.17 -34.52 23.64
CA GLN A 183 25.42 -35.28 23.48
C GLN A 183 26.42 -34.97 24.61
N MET A 184 26.60 -33.70 24.94
CA MET A 184 27.46 -33.30 26.06
C MET A 184 26.95 -33.85 27.39
N PHE A 185 25.65 -33.77 27.64
CA PHE A 185 25.02 -34.33 28.83
C PHE A 185 25.29 -35.83 28.97
N ILE A 186 25.07 -36.62 27.91
CA ILE A 186 25.33 -38.06 27.92
C ILE A 186 26.81 -38.35 28.18
N ASN A 187 27.73 -37.60 27.56
CA ASN A 187 29.16 -37.77 27.79
C ASN A 187 29.53 -37.49 29.25
N SER A 188 29.01 -36.41 29.84
CA SER A 188 29.24 -36.09 31.25
C SER A 188 28.63 -37.12 32.19
N PHE A 189 27.44 -37.64 31.85
CA PHE A 189 26.78 -38.68 32.62
C PHE A 189 27.55 -39.99 32.59
N ASN A 190 28.07 -40.40 31.43
CA ASN A 190 28.90 -41.59 31.30
C ASN A 190 30.20 -41.44 32.11
N LEU A 191 30.87 -40.29 32.04
CA LEU A 191 32.07 -40.02 32.83
C LEU A 191 31.79 -40.07 34.34
N PHE A 192 30.63 -39.57 34.77
CA PHE A 192 30.19 -39.70 36.15
C PHE A 192 30.01 -41.15 36.57
N LEU A 193 29.37 -41.98 35.74
CA LEU A 193 29.20 -43.41 36.01
C LEU A 193 30.53 -44.16 36.04
N GLU A 194 31.46 -43.86 35.12
CA GLU A 194 32.80 -44.46 35.08
C GLU A 194 33.60 -44.15 36.35
N ASN A 195 33.44 -42.95 36.93
CA ASN A 195 34.10 -42.59 38.18
C ASN A 195 33.41 -43.20 39.43
N LEU A 196 32.21 -43.74 39.29
CA LEU A 196 31.43 -44.32 40.39
C LEU A 196 31.58 -45.85 40.47
N LEU A 197 32.02 -46.48 39.39
CA LEU A 197 32.23 -47.93 39.22
C LEU A 197 33.70 -48.31 39.47
#